data_AF-A0A090A233-F1
#
_entry.id   AF-A0A090A233-F1
#
_cell.length_a   1.000
_cell.length_b   1.000
_cell.length_c   1.000
_cell.angle_alpha   90.00
_cell.angle_beta   90.00
_cell.angle_gamma   90.00
#
_symmetry.space_group_name_H-M   'P 1'
#
loop_
_entity.id
_entity.type
_entity.pdbx_description
1 polymer ?
#
loop_
_entity_poly.entity_id
_entity_poly.type
_entity_poly.pdbx_seq_one_letter_code
_entity_poly.pdbx_strand_id
1 'polypeptide(L)' 'MAIEKGEAFARRDIYIDYDFEDVTYRWDHRQGTIHVRFYGEAESPEPVEHDNRLFNDALRFGREITREEYETGFPKG' A
#
# COMPACT_ATOMS: atom_id res chain seq x y z
N MET A 1 -2.07 -15.39 -10.39
CA MET A 1 -3.33 -14.73 -10.77
C MET A 1 -3.14 -13.25 -10.50
N ALA A 2 -3.14 -12.42 -11.55
CA ALA A 2 -3.03 -10.98 -11.38
C ALA A 2 -4.32 -10.49 -10.73
N ILE A 3 -4.21 -9.74 -9.64
CA ILE A 3 -5.34 -8.99 -9.10
C ILE A 3 -5.87 -8.12 -10.25
N GLU A 4 -7.12 -8.32 -10.65
CA GLU A 4 -7.78 -7.49 -11.65
C GLU A 4 -7.94 -6.09 -11.06
N LYS A 5 -6.95 -5.23 -11.33
CA LYS A 5 -6.71 -3.93 -10.70
C LYS A 5 -7.84 -2.89 -10.89
N GLY A 6 -8.91 -3.20 -11.61
CA GLY A 6 -9.98 -2.23 -11.92
C GLY A 6 -11.04 -2.13 -10.83
N GLU A 7 -11.74 -3.23 -10.54
CA GLU A 7 -12.95 -3.18 -9.70
C GLU A 7 -12.64 -3.10 -8.21
N ALA A 8 -11.58 -3.77 -7.73
CA ALA A 8 -11.22 -3.75 -6.32
C ALA A 8 -10.76 -2.35 -5.88
N PHE A 9 -9.98 -1.66 -6.72
CA PHE A 9 -9.45 -0.32 -6.48
C PHE A 9 -10.53 0.77 -6.51
N ALA A 10 -11.69 0.48 -7.12
CA ALA A 10 -12.83 1.39 -7.17
C ALA A 10 -13.87 1.14 -6.07
N ARG A 11 -13.85 -0.04 -5.43
CA ARG A 11 -14.87 -0.44 -4.43
C ARG A 11 -14.41 -0.34 -2.99
N ARG A 12 -13.10 -0.46 -2.72
CA ARG A 12 -12.57 -0.49 -1.35
C ARG A 12 -11.14 0.03 -1.29
N ASP A 13 -10.73 0.42 -0.10
CA ASP A 13 -9.33 0.73 0.20
C ASP A 13 -8.50 -0.55 0.12
N ILE A 14 -7.30 -0.46 -0.45
CA ILE A 14 -6.38 -1.59 -0.61
C ILE A 14 -5.13 -1.30 0.20
N TYR A 15 -4.69 -2.29 0.96
CA TYR A 15 -3.51 -2.19 1.81
C TYR A 15 -2.53 -3.25 1.36
N ILE A 16 -1.28 -2.85 1.17
CA ILE A 16 -0.24 -3.71 0.60
C ILE A 16 0.97 -3.60 1.50
N ASP A 17 1.44 -4.74 1.96
CA ASP A 17 2.74 -4.92 2.59
C ASP A 17 3.78 -5.18 1.50
N TYR A 18 4.88 -4.45 1.58
CA TYR A 18 6.07 -4.68 0.78
C TYR A 18 7.30 -4.78 1.70
N ASP A 19 7.38 -5.92 2.38
CA ASP A 19 8.49 -6.38 3.23
C ASP A 19 9.89 -6.20 2.60
N PHE A 20 10.02 -6.26 1.27
CA PHE A 20 11.30 -6.08 0.59
C PHE A 20 11.94 -4.70 0.83
N GLU A 21 11.14 -3.64 0.91
CA GLU A 21 11.62 -2.28 1.25
C GLU A 21 11.19 -1.87 2.67
N ASP A 22 10.66 -2.81 3.48
CA ASP A 22 10.06 -2.51 4.78
C ASP A 22 9.00 -1.40 4.71
N VAL A 23 8.13 -1.43 3.69
CA VAL A 23 7.10 -0.41 3.47
C VAL A 23 5.72 -1.01 3.34
N THR A 24 4.71 -0.25 3.76
CA THR A 24 3.31 -0.53 3.46
C THR A 24 2.73 0.58 2.60
N TYR A 25 1.87 0.20 1.65
CA TYR A 25 1.10 1.11 0.81
C TYR A 25 -0.38 1.00 1.14
N ARG A 26 -1.07 2.14 1.10
CA ARG A 26 -2.51 2.26 1.24
C ARG A 26 -3.06 3.01 0.04
N TRP A 27 -3.90 2.34 -0.74
CA TRP A 27 -4.70 2.94 -1.79
C TRP A 27 -6.01 3.45 -1.20
N ASP A 28 -6.18 4.78 -1.20
CA ASP A 28 -7.45 5.42 -0.90
C ASP A 28 -8.27 5.50 -2.19
N HIS A 29 -9.30 4.66 -2.30
CA HIS A 29 -10.16 4.62 -3.49
C HIS A 29 -11.08 5.85 -3.63
N ARG A 30 -11.33 6.57 -2.54
CA ARG A 30 -12.24 7.73 -2.54
C ARG A 30 -11.57 8.97 -3.07
N GLN A 31 -10.32 9.18 -2.68
CA GLN A 31 -9.48 10.28 -3.11
C GLN A 31 -8.66 9.91 -4.34
N GLY A 32 -8.48 8.62 -4.60
CA GLY A 32 -7.54 8.14 -5.62
C GLY A 32 -6.12 8.49 -5.24
N THR A 33 -5.74 8.41 -3.97
CA THR A 33 -4.39 8.74 -3.51
C THR A 33 -3.70 7.51 -2.95
N ILE A 34 -2.38 7.43 -3.13
CA ILE A 34 -1.57 6.35 -2.57
C ILE A 34 -0.82 6.92 -1.37
N HIS A 35 -1.02 6.33 -0.21
CA HIS A 35 -0.26 6.62 1.00
C HIS A 35 0.80 5.55 1.19
N VAL A 36 1.96 5.93 1.72
CA VAL A 36 3.05 5.02 2.03
C VAL A 36 3.45 5.19 3.49
N ARG A 37 3.76 4.08 4.15
CA ARG A 37 4.18 4.05 5.55
C ARG A 37 5.30 3.02 5.72
N PHE A 38 6.48 3.49 6.11
CA PHE A 38 7.64 2.64 6.37
C PHE A 38 7.53 1.98 7.75
N TYR A 39 8.16 0.82 7.91
CA TYR A 39 8.10 0.05 9.15
C TYR A 39 8.83 0.80 10.26
N GLY A 40 8.16 0.96 11.40
CA GLY A 40 8.66 1.77 12.51
C GLY A 40 8.64 3.29 12.27
N GLU A 41 8.18 3.78 11.13
CA GLU A 41 8.02 5.21 10.85
C GLU A 41 6.54 5.63 10.73
N ALA A 42 6.30 6.93 10.70
CA ALA A 42 4.98 7.50 10.46
C ALA A 42 4.58 7.37 8.98
N GLU A 43 3.28 7.36 8.70
CA GLU A 43 2.76 7.48 7.33
C GLU A 43 3.31 8.76 6.70
N SER A 44 3.82 8.68 5.47
CA SER A 44 4.29 9.85 4.75
C SER A 44 3.15 10.86 4.60
N PRO A 45 3.38 12.14 4.93
CA PRO A 45 2.34 13.15 4.85
C PRO A 45 1.92 13.45 3.40
N GLU A 46 2.81 13.18 2.45
CA GLU A 46 2.58 13.37 1.03
C GLU A 46 2.19 12.04 0.37
N PRO A 47 1.08 12.01 -0.40
CA PRO A 47 0.73 10.83 -1.17
C PRO A 47 1.75 10.61 -2.29
N VAL A 48 2.03 9.35 -2.61
CA VAL A 48 2.88 9.00 -3.75
C VAL A 48 2.09 9.06 -5.05
N GLU A 49 2.77 9.43 -6.13
CA GLU A 49 2.17 9.51 -7.46
C GLU A 49 1.71 8.14 -7.95
N HIS A 50 0.67 8.12 -8.78
CA HIS A 50 0.16 6.88 -9.40
C HIS A 50 1.21 6.14 -10.25
N ASP A 51 2.17 6.88 -10.80
CA ASP A 51 3.27 6.33 -11.61
C ASP A 51 4.44 5.84 -10.73
N ASN A 52 4.31 5.86 -9.40
CA ASN A 52 5.37 5.45 -8.51
C ASN A 52 5.75 3.98 -8.79
N ARG A 53 7.03 3.79 -9.14
CA ARG A 53 7.59 2.48 -9.46
C ARG A 53 7.51 1.51 -8.29
N LEU A 54 7.73 1.98 -7.06
CA LEU A 54 7.67 1.15 -5.86
C LEU A 54 6.25 0.67 -5.59
N PHE A 55 5.24 1.53 -5.79
CA PHE A 55 3.83 1.12 -5.66
C PHE A 55 3.47 0.05 -6.70
N ASN A 56 3.93 0.21 -7.94
CA ASN A 56 3.74 -0.80 -8.98
C ASN A 56 4.44 -2.13 -8.65
N ASP A 57 5.60 -2.08 -8.01
CA ASP A 57 6.34 -3.24 -7.54
C ASP A 57 5.62 -3.92 -6.37
N ALA A 58 5.20 -3.16 -5.36
CA ALA A 58 4.38 -3.63 -4.26
C ALA A 58 3.06 -4.25 -4.74
N LEU A 59 2.43 -3.71 -5.79
CA LEU A 59 1.25 -4.33 -6.40
C LEU A 59 1.53 -5.68 -7.08
N ARG A 60 2.77 -5.94 -7.50
CA ARG A 60 3.16 -7.17 -8.22
C ARG A 60 3.78 -8.21 -7.30
N PHE A 61 4.58 -7.77 -6.34
CA PHE A 61 5.42 -8.59 -5.48
C PHE A 61 5.08 -8.44 -4.00
N GLY A 62 4.43 -7.34 -3.62
CA GLY A 62 3.90 -7.16 -2.28
C GLY A 62 2.67 -8.03 -2.01
N ARG A 63 2.29 -8.04 -0.76
CA ARG A 63 1.19 -8.85 -0.21
C ARG A 63 0.04 -7.94 0.14
N GLU A 64 -1.17 -8.25 -0.36
CA GLU A 64 -2.38 -7.58 0.14
C GLU A 64 -2.56 -7.95 1.63
N ILE A 65 -2.64 -6.93 2.48
CA ILE A 65 -2.88 -7.05 3.91
C ILE A 65 -4.24 -6.46 4.27
N THR A 66 -4.68 -6.75 5.48
CA THR A 66 -5.87 -6.12 6.01
C THR A 66 -5.59 -4.70 6.51
N ARG A 67 -6.65 -3.90 6.61
CA ARG A 67 -6.57 -2.57 7.24
C ARG A 67 -6.00 -2.66 8.67
N GLU A 68 -6.41 -3.68 9.42
CA GLU A 68 -5.95 -3.90 10.80
C GLU A 68 -4.44 -4.12 10.88
N GLU A 69 -3.86 -4.88 9.94
CA GLU A 69 -2.41 -5.06 9.83
C GLU A 69 -1.69 -3.75 9.48
N TYR A 70 -2.24 -2.96 8.55
CA TYR A 70 -1.68 -1.63 8.21
C TYR A 70 -1.73 -0.65 9.40
N GLU A 71 -2.83 -0.65 10.15
CA GLU A 71 -3.01 0.20 11.33
C GLU A 71 -2.08 -0.23 12.48
N THR A 72 -1.93 -1.54 12.70
CA THR A 72 -0.97 -2.12 13.66
C THR A 72 0.46 -1.69 13.32
N GLY A 73 0.77 -1.66 12.03
CA GLY A 73 2.11 -1.39 11.53
C GLY A 73 3.04 -2.57 11.77
N PHE A 74 4.08 -2.65 10.96
CA PHE A 74 5.06 -3.73 11.07
C PHE A 74 6.29 -3.24 11.86
N PRO A 75 6.83 -4.09 12.74
CA PRO A 75 8.09 -3.79 13.41
C PRO A 75 9.23 -3.79 12.38
N LYS A 76 10.11 -2.81 12.47
CA LYS A 76 11.36 -2.81 11.71
C LYS A 76 12.26 -3.91 12.28
N GLY A 77 12.62 -4.89 11.45
CA GLY A 77 13.48 -6.02 11.80
C GLY A 77 14.92 -5.64 12.12
#